data_AF-A0A7W6C2A0-F1
#
_entry.id   AF-A0A7W6C2A0-F1
#
_cell.length_a   1.000
_cell.length_b   1.000
_cell.length_c   1.000
_cell.angle_alpha   90.00
_cell.angle_beta   90.00
_cell.angle_gamma   90.00
#
_symmetry.space_group_name_H-M   'P 1'
#
loop_
_entity.id
_entity.type
_entity.pdbx_description
1 polymer ?
#
loop_
_entity_poly.entity_id
_entity_poly.type
_entity_poly.pdbx_seq_one_letter_code
_entity_poly.pdbx_strand_id
1 'polypeptide(L)'
;MSARFALGIAAVSLALAGCSKKADEPQPEATVSSSDAAAAPEPSISAIEAAPVASPSPMASKTSEPPAVASTIPAAMHGRWGLVPKDCTSTAGDAKGLLVVSAKQMKFYESVARLAKVKSSGKETIRATFGYSGEGQSWTQDVDLNLKAGGKTLVRQDHGPDALPGPLTYTRCS
;
A
#
# COMPACT_ATOMS: atom_id res chain seq x y z
N MET A 1 26.86 34.80 -50.36
CA MET A 1 27.76 33.63 -50.46
C MET A 1 27.01 32.41 -49.96
N SER A 2 26.73 31.45 -50.86
CA SER A 2 26.14 30.16 -50.55
C SER A 2 27.23 29.16 -50.19
N ALA A 3 27.03 28.35 -49.15
CA ALA A 3 27.77 27.11 -48.97
C ALA A 3 26.79 26.01 -48.53
N ARG A 4 26.51 25.11 -49.47
CA ARG A 4 25.81 23.84 -49.26
C ARG A 4 26.82 22.85 -48.71
N PHE A 5 26.50 22.13 -47.64
CA PHE A 5 27.20 20.90 -47.29
C PHE A 5 26.20 19.75 -47.20
N ALA A 6 26.51 18.71 -47.96
CA ALA A 6 25.70 17.54 -48.19
C ALA A 6 25.91 16.48 -47.09
N LEU A 7 24.78 15.91 -46.68
CA LEU A 7 24.49 14.51 -46.38
C LEU A 7 25.64 13.53 -46.08
N GLY A 8 25.56 12.88 -44.92
CA GLY A 8 26.18 11.58 -44.64
C GLY A 8 25.27 10.78 -43.70
N ILE A 9 24.44 9.91 -44.25
CA ILE A 9 23.61 8.94 -43.51
C ILE A 9 24.50 7.74 -43.20
N ALA A 10 24.80 7.49 -41.93
CA ALA A 10 25.42 6.25 -41.47
C ALA A 10 24.35 5.39 -40.80
N ALA A 11 23.92 4.33 -41.49
CA ALA A 11 23.05 3.29 -40.94
C ALA A 11 23.88 2.38 -40.02
N VAL A 12 23.51 2.28 -38.75
CA VAL A 12 24.08 1.33 -37.79
C VAL A 12 23.11 0.15 -37.66
N SER A 13 23.54 -1.01 -38.16
CA SER A 13 22.81 -2.27 -38.06
C SER A 13 22.98 -2.88 -36.66
N LEU A 14 21.86 -3.05 -35.95
CA LEU A 14 21.76 -3.79 -34.69
C LEU A 14 21.77 -5.31 -34.96
N ALA A 15 22.77 -6.03 -34.44
CA ALA A 15 22.75 -7.48 -34.36
C ALA A 15 22.20 -7.91 -32.97
N LEU A 16 20.97 -8.43 -32.94
CA LEU A 16 20.38 -9.07 -31.76
C LEU A 16 20.93 -10.50 -31.62
N ALA A 17 21.80 -10.74 -30.65
CA ALA A 17 22.12 -12.08 -30.18
C ALA A 17 21.08 -12.51 -29.13
N GLY A 18 20.02 -13.19 -29.57
CA GLY A 18 19.06 -13.85 -28.69
C GLY A 18 19.64 -15.15 -28.12
N CYS A 19 19.74 -15.24 -26.80
CA CYS A 19 20.10 -16.47 -26.09
C CYS A 19 18.83 -17.30 -25.83
N SER A 20 18.64 -18.38 -26.59
CA SER A 20 17.62 -19.40 -26.36
C SER A 20 17.99 -20.27 -25.16
N LYS A 21 17.31 -20.09 -24.02
CA LYS A 21 17.38 -21.02 -22.89
C LYS A 21 16.17 -21.96 -22.97
N LYS A 22 16.44 -23.19 -23.40
CA LYS A 22 15.52 -24.33 -23.41
C LYS A 22 15.47 -24.95 -22.00
N ALA A 23 14.29 -25.07 -21.43
CA ALA A 23 13.95 -25.92 -20.29
C ALA A 23 12.56 -26.48 -20.61
N ASP A 24 12.50 -27.63 -21.27
CA ASP A 24 12.36 -28.96 -20.66
C ASP A 24 11.01 -29.09 -19.96
N GLU A 25 10.09 -29.71 -20.69
CA GLU A 25 8.76 -30.10 -20.27
C GLU A 25 8.78 -31.64 -20.24
N PRO A 26 8.29 -32.28 -19.16
CA PRO A 26 7.63 -33.54 -19.36
C PRO A 26 6.28 -33.65 -18.63
N GLN A 27 5.27 -33.83 -19.47
CA GLN A 27 4.22 -34.86 -19.46
C GLN A 27 3.03 -34.75 -18.49
N PRO A 28 1.79 -34.90 -19.01
CA PRO A 28 0.56 -34.96 -18.24
C PRO A 28 0.35 -36.35 -17.63
N GLU A 29 -0.25 -36.40 -16.45
CA GLU A 29 -1.01 -37.56 -16.01
C GLU A 29 -2.30 -37.12 -15.32
N ALA A 30 -3.37 -37.74 -15.80
CA ALA A 30 -4.73 -37.55 -15.36
C ALA A 30 -4.92 -38.03 -13.92
N THR A 31 -5.88 -37.47 -13.20
CA THR A 31 -7.04 -38.26 -12.74
C THR A 31 -8.09 -37.37 -12.08
N VAL A 32 -9.31 -37.68 -12.46
CA VAL A 32 -10.60 -37.19 -11.99
C VAL A 32 -10.79 -37.37 -10.47
N SER A 33 -11.56 -36.50 -9.82
CA SER A 33 -12.69 -36.95 -8.98
C SER A 33 -13.62 -35.80 -8.62
N SER A 34 -14.85 -35.89 -9.14
CA SER A 34 -16.00 -35.12 -8.70
C SER A 34 -16.59 -35.69 -7.41
N SER A 35 -17.32 -34.82 -6.71
CA SER A 35 -18.60 -35.06 -6.01
C SER A 35 -18.70 -36.06 -4.84
N ASP A 36 -19.05 -35.47 -3.70
CA ASP A 36 -20.35 -35.60 -3.03
C ASP A 36 -20.51 -36.47 -1.76
N ALA A 37 -21.35 -35.93 -0.88
CA ALA A 37 -22.18 -36.53 0.17
C ALA A 37 -21.54 -37.17 1.43
N ALA A 38 -21.97 -36.65 2.59
CA ALA A 38 -22.88 -37.33 3.54
C ALA A 38 -22.98 -36.47 4.82
N ALA A 39 -24.13 -35.87 5.13
CA ALA A 39 -25.30 -36.43 5.83
C ALA A 39 -25.22 -36.32 7.37
N ALA A 40 -26.28 -35.72 7.94
CA ALA A 40 -26.53 -35.45 9.36
C ALA A 40 -26.72 -36.74 10.21
N PRO A 41 -26.80 -36.63 11.54
CA PRO A 41 -28.12 -36.43 12.16
C PRO A 41 -28.14 -35.49 13.39
N GLU A 42 -29.35 -34.98 13.68
CA GLU A 42 -29.72 -34.30 14.92
C GLU A 42 -29.70 -35.25 16.14
N PRO A 43 -29.70 -34.67 17.36
CA PRO A 43 -30.64 -35.18 18.34
C PRO A 43 -31.40 -34.09 19.12
N SER A 44 -32.72 -34.29 19.15
CA SER A 44 -33.64 -34.30 20.29
C SER A 44 -33.63 -33.17 21.34
N ILE A 45 -34.72 -32.41 21.23
CA ILE A 45 -35.56 -31.73 22.22
C ILE A 45 -35.43 -32.25 23.67
N SER A 46 -35.30 -31.33 24.63
CA SER A 46 -35.87 -31.45 25.98
C SER A 46 -36.34 -30.09 26.49
N ALA A 47 -37.50 -30.12 27.11
CA ALA A 47 -38.38 -28.99 27.37
C ALA A 47 -38.25 -28.42 28.80
N ILE A 48 -38.72 -27.18 28.92
CA ILE A 48 -39.19 -26.40 30.08
C ILE A 48 -38.21 -25.96 31.17
N GLU A 49 -38.17 -24.65 31.44
CA GLU A 49 -38.72 -24.05 32.67
C GLU A 49 -38.86 -22.53 32.51
N ALA A 50 -39.90 -21.96 33.10
CA ALA A 50 -40.38 -20.60 32.89
C ALA A 50 -39.83 -19.58 33.92
N ALA A 51 -39.88 -18.31 33.48
CA ALA A 51 -39.93 -17.05 34.25
C ALA A 51 -38.60 -16.31 34.56
N PRO A 52 -38.60 -14.98 34.80
CA PRO A 52 -39.62 -13.96 34.51
C PRO A 52 -39.13 -12.86 33.54
N VAL A 53 -40.11 -12.13 33.02
CA VAL A 53 -39.98 -10.89 32.25
C VAL A 53 -39.12 -9.84 33.00
N ALA A 54 -37.93 -9.56 32.49
CA ALA A 54 -37.17 -8.36 32.86
C ALA A 54 -37.35 -7.30 31.78
N SER A 55 -37.97 -6.20 32.21
CA SER A 55 -38.27 -4.95 31.51
C SER A 55 -37.25 -4.56 30.43
N PRO A 56 -37.67 -4.19 29.20
CA PRO A 56 -36.75 -3.57 28.26
C PRO A 56 -36.44 -2.15 28.75
N SER A 57 -35.31 -2.00 29.44
CA SER A 57 -34.64 -0.71 29.50
C SER A 57 -34.45 -0.22 28.08
N PRO A 58 -34.80 1.04 27.73
CA PRO A 58 -34.43 1.60 26.46
C PRO A 58 -32.90 1.70 26.47
N MET A 59 -32.22 0.70 25.93
CA MET A 59 -30.93 0.94 25.30
C MET A 59 -31.22 2.00 24.27
N ALA A 60 -30.93 3.25 24.63
CA ALA A 60 -30.71 4.30 23.66
C ALA A 60 -29.64 3.74 22.73
N SER A 61 -30.09 3.15 21.63
CA SER A 61 -29.28 2.89 20.46
C SER A 61 -28.72 4.25 20.10
N LYS A 62 -27.53 4.54 20.60
CA LYS A 62 -26.67 5.53 20.00
C LYS A 62 -26.44 4.98 18.61
N THR A 63 -27.29 5.38 17.67
CA THR A 63 -27.00 5.39 16.25
C THR A 63 -25.61 5.99 16.16
N SER A 64 -24.61 5.11 16.04
CA SER A 64 -23.24 5.51 15.86
C SER A 64 -23.23 6.04 14.45
N GLU A 65 -23.34 7.36 14.33
CA GLU A 65 -23.08 8.04 13.08
C GLU A 65 -21.77 7.49 12.52
N PRO A 66 -21.75 7.02 11.26
CA PRO A 66 -20.52 6.53 10.65
C PRO A 66 -19.44 7.59 10.85
N PRO A 67 -18.28 7.24 11.46
CA PRO A 67 -17.26 8.23 11.74
C PRO A 67 -16.90 8.94 10.44
N ALA A 68 -16.94 10.27 10.46
CA ALA A 68 -16.57 11.08 9.31
C ALA A 68 -15.22 10.59 8.78
N VAL A 69 -15.18 10.19 7.51
CA VAL A 69 -13.94 9.71 6.89
C VAL A 69 -12.91 10.83 6.96
N ALA A 70 -11.77 10.55 7.61
CA ALA A 70 -10.72 11.54 7.76
C ALA A 70 -10.30 12.08 6.38
N SER A 71 -10.07 13.38 6.27
CA SER A 71 -9.68 14.02 5.01
C SER A 71 -8.18 14.36 4.95
N THR A 72 -7.43 13.98 5.98
CA THR A 72 -6.00 14.27 6.16
C THR A 72 -5.25 13.08 6.74
N ILE A 73 -3.93 13.05 6.52
CA ILE A 73 -3.02 12.16 7.25
C ILE A 73 -3.00 12.58 8.73
N PRO A 74 -3.09 11.66 9.70
CA PRO A 74 -3.05 11.98 11.13
C PRO A 74 -1.85 12.86 11.50
N ALA A 75 -2.08 13.90 12.30
CA ALA A 75 -1.05 14.87 12.70
C ALA A 75 0.17 14.22 13.37
N ALA A 76 -0.03 13.12 14.10
CA ALA A 76 1.05 12.37 14.73
C ALA A 76 2.08 11.83 13.72
N MET A 77 1.68 11.61 12.46
CA MET A 77 2.54 11.10 11.39
C MET A 77 3.33 12.19 10.65
N HIS A 78 2.99 13.47 10.85
CA HIS A 78 3.65 14.56 10.14
C HIS A 78 5.09 14.71 10.60
N GLY A 79 5.95 15.16 9.68
CA GLY A 79 7.36 15.40 9.94
C GLY A 79 8.28 14.73 8.93
N ARG A 80 9.55 14.62 9.32
CA ARG A 80 10.63 14.03 8.52
C ARG A 80 10.97 12.64 9.04
N TRP A 81 11.17 11.71 8.12
CA TRP A 81 11.35 10.29 8.39
C TRP A 81 12.46 9.75 7.49
N GLY A 82 13.50 9.14 8.06
CA GLY A 82 14.63 8.57 7.30
C GLY A 82 14.62 7.05 7.30
N LEU A 83 14.92 6.42 6.17
CA LEU A 83 15.16 4.96 6.12
C LEU A 83 16.49 4.61 6.80
N VAL A 84 17.50 5.47 6.63
CA VAL A 84 18.79 5.37 7.31
C VAL A 84 19.14 6.68 8.01
N PRO A 85 20.05 6.68 9.00
CA PRO A 85 20.42 7.91 9.73
C PRO A 85 20.88 9.06 8.84
N LYS A 86 21.52 8.75 7.70
CA LYS A 86 22.03 9.78 6.77
C LYS A 86 20.92 10.52 6.03
N ASP A 87 19.74 9.92 5.84
CA ASP A 87 18.58 10.59 5.22
C ASP A 87 18.09 11.78 6.06
N CYS A 88 18.25 11.70 7.38
CA CYS A 88 17.82 12.77 8.27
C CYS A 88 18.76 13.98 8.25
N THR A 89 20.04 13.78 7.94
CA THR A 89 21.10 14.79 8.16
C THR A 89 21.73 15.31 6.87
N SER A 90 21.61 14.61 5.74
CA SER A 90 22.29 15.03 4.53
C SER A 90 21.67 16.27 3.88
N THR A 91 22.54 17.16 3.40
CA THR A 91 22.20 18.38 2.66
C THR A 91 22.70 18.34 1.21
N ALA A 92 23.38 17.26 0.81
CA ALA A 92 23.98 17.10 -0.52
C ALA A 92 23.00 16.61 -1.60
N GLY A 93 21.70 16.52 -1.29
CA GLY A 93 20.68 16.01 -2.22
C GLY A 93 20.65 14.48 -2.36
N ASP A 94 21.47 13.76 -1.60
CA ASP A 94 21.62 12.30 -1.61
C ASP A 94 20.75 11.58 -0.55
N ALA A 95 19.90 12.30 0.17
CA ALA A 95 18.95 11.77 1.16
C ALA A 95 17.74 11.07 0.48
N LYS A 96 18.00 10.05 -0.33
CA LYS A 96 17.00 9.38 -1.17
C LYS A 96 15.94 8.61 -0.35
N GLY A 97 16.27 8.23 0.88
CA GLY A 97 15.34 7.57 1.81
C GLY A 97 14.57 8.55 2.71
N LEU A 98 14.72 9.87 2.52
CA LEU A 98 13.97 10.86 3.28
C LEU A 98 12.52 10.93 2.79
N LEU A 99 11.60 10.71 3.72
CA LEU A 99 10.16 10.91 3.57
C LEU A 99 9.71 12.10 4.41
N VAL A 100 9.03 13.05 3.78
CA VAL A 100 8.40 14.20 4.45
C VAL A 100 6.89 14.08 4.35
N VAL A 101 6.23 13.95 5.51
CA VAL A 101 4.78 13.75 5.61
C VAL A 101 4.13 15.04 6.09
N SER A 102 3.12 15.52 5.37
CA SER A 102 2.23 16.60 5.80
C SER A 102 0.77 16.16 5.73
N ALA A 103 -0.16 17.05 6.10
CA ALA A 103 -1.59 16.73 6.18
C ALA A 103 -2.19 16.13 4.89
N LYS A 104 -1.66 16.47 3.71
CA LYS A 104 -2.24 16.07 2.42
C LYS A 104 -1.26 15.41 1.45
N GLN A 105 0.01 15.24 1.82
CA GLN A 105 0.98 14.64 0.91
C GLN A 105 2.16 14.01 1.64
N MET A 106 2.81 13.09 0.94
CA MET A 106 4.12 12.55 1.24
C MET A 106 5.08 13.00 0.13
N LYS A 107 6.22 13.58 0.49
CA LYS A 107 7.31 13.89 -0.46
C LYS A 107 8.48 12.96 -0.18
N PHE A 108 9.08 12.40 -1.21
CA PHE A 108 10.25 11.54 -1.07
C PHE A 108 11.10 11.65 -2.33
N TYR A 109 12.41 11.88 -2.14
CA TYR A 109 13.36 12.13 -3.23
C TYR A 109 12.79 13.09 -4.31
N GLU A 110 12.57 12.62 -5.54
CA GLU A 110 12.08 13.38 -6.70
C GLU A 110 10.56 13.22 -6.95
N SER A 111 9.83 12.63 -6.00
CA SER A 111 8.41 12.28 -6.14
C SER A 111 7.53 12.90 -5.05
N VAL A 112 6.27 13.11 -5.40
CA VAL A 112 5.21 13.55 -4.47
C VAL A 112 4.01 12.61 -4.58
N ALA A 113 3.53 12.14 -3.44
CA ALA A 113 2.29 11.38 -3.31
C ALA A 113 1.24 12.24 -2.60
N ARG A 114 0.17 12.63 -3.31
CA ARG A 114 -0.93 13.44 -2.77
C ARG A 114 -2.05 12.54 -2.26
N LEU A 115 -2.58 12.83 -1.08
CA LEU A 115 -3.69 12.09 -0.50
C LEU A 115 -4.94 12.25 -1.38
N ALA A 116 -5.43 11.14 -1.94
CA ALA A 116 -6.61 11.14 -2.80
C ALA A 116 -7.87 10.69 -2.04
N LYS A 117 -7.78 9.55 -1.33
CA LYS A 117 -8.91 8.98 -0.59
C LYS A 117 -8.45 8.23 0.65
N VAL A 118 -8.98 8.59 1.81
CA VAL A 118 -8.78 7.81 3.04
C VAL A 118 -9.75 6.63 3.06
N LYS A 119 -9.24 5.43 3.33
CA LYS A 119 -10.01 4.19 3.45
C LYS A 119 -10.29 3.83 4.91
N SER A 120 -9.30 4.03 5.77
CA SER A 120 -9.44 3.92 7.22
C SER A 120 -8.41 4.83 7.90
N SER A 121 -8.73 5.34 9.09
CA SER A 121 -7.84 6.22 9.84
C SER A 121 -8.03 6.04 11.34
N GLY A 122 -6.93 6.15 12.07
CA GLY A 122 -6.84 6.14 13.52
C GLY A 122 -5.71 7.06 13.97
N LYS A 123 -5.47 7.18 15.29
CA LYS A 123 -4.43 8.07 15.82
C LYS A 123 -3.03 7.71 15.32
N GLU A 124 -2.75 6.41 15.18
CA GLU A 124 -1.43 5.86 14.83
C GLU A 124 -1.43 5.09 13.51
N THR A 125 -2.56 5.02 12.81
CA THR A 125 -2.71 4.24 11.57
C THR A 125 -3.52 4.99 10.52
N ILE A 126 -3.16 4.87 9.26
CA ILE A 126 -4.01 5.29 8.13
C ILE A 126 -3.82 4.32 6.98
N ARG A 127 -4.91 3.92 6.33
CA ARG A 127 -4.90 3.34 4.98
C ARG A 127 -5.52 4.33 4.02
N ALA A 128 -4.82 4.68 2.96
CA ALA A 128 -5.31 5.62 1.97
C ALA A 128 -4.78 5.34 0.57
N THR A 129 -5.53 5.79 -0.44
CA THR A 129 -5.04 5.90 -1.82
C THR A 129 -4.35 7.24 -1.98
N PHE A 130 -3.16 7.20 -2.59
CA PHE A 130 -2.37 8.37 -2.93
C PHE A 130 -2.16 8.45 -4.45
N GLY A 131 -2.25 9.66 -5.00
CA GLY A 131 -1.83 9.97 -6.37
C GLY A 131 -0.37 10.41 -6.38
N TYR A 132 0.48 9.63 -7.02
CA TYR A 132 1.90 9.85 -7.17
C TYR A 132 2.22 10.62 -8.45
N SER A 133 3.26 11.45 -8.39
CA SER A 133 3.88 12.11 -9.54
C SER A 133 5.38 12.22 -9.32
N GLY A 134 6.16 11.81 -10.32
CA GLY A 134 7.63 11.80 -10.32
C GLY A 134 8.17 11.29 -11.66
N GLU A 135 9.37 11.72 -12.06
CA GLU A 135 10.06 11.27 -13.30
C GLU A 135 9.21 11.33 -14.59
N GLY A 136 8.24 12.25 -14.65
CA GLY A 136 7.31 12.36 -15.79
C GLY A 136 6.17 11.34 -15.80
N GLN A 137 6.06 10.51 -14.77
CA GLN A 137 4.99 9.53 -14.59
C GLN A 137 3.97 9.99 -13.54
N SER A 138 2.77 9.41 -13.60
CA SER A 138 1.75 9.56 -12.57
C SER A 138 0.97 8.26 -12.41
N TRP A 139 0.74 7.86 -11.17
CA TRP A 139 0.04 6.61 -10.84
C TRP A 139 -0.66 6.75 -9.50
N THR A 140 -1.45 5.75 -9.12
CA THR A 140 -2.07 5.69 -7.79
C THR A 140 -1.60 4.47 -7.03
N GLN A 141 -1.35 4.62 -5.73
CA GLN A 141 -1.01 3.50 -4.85
C GLN A 141 -1.86 3.55 -3.59
N ASP A 142 -2.30 2.39 -3.14
CA ASP A 142 -2.79 2.21 -1.79
C ASP A 142 -1.62 2.05 -0.82
N VAL A 143 -1.66 2.79 0.28
CA VAL A 143 -0.59 2.81 1.28
C VAL A 143 -1.18 2.68 2.67
N ASP A 144 -0.61 1.77 3.46
CA ASP A 144 -0.76 1.77 4.92
C ASP A 144 0.41 2.50 5.56
N LEU A 145 0.12 3.42 6.47
CA LEU A 145 1.09 4.02 7.37
C LEU A 145 0.75 3.64 8.81
N ASN A 146 1.75 3.19 9.56
CA ASN A 146 1.60 2.76 10.95
C ASN A 146 2.71 3.35 11.81
N LEU A 147 2.33 4.15 12.81
CA LEU A 147 3.24 4.65 13.83
C LEU A 147 3.47 3.58 14.89
N LYS A 148 4.75 3.31 15.15
CA LYS A 148 5.23 2.38 16.17
C LYS A 148 6.14 3.10 17.14
N ALA A 149 6.50 2.40 18.22
CA ALA A 149 7.48 2.84 19.21
C ALA A 149 7.18 4.25 19.77
N GLY A 150 5.91 4.52 20.11
CA GLY A 150 5.49 5.82 20.63
C GLY A 150 5.71 6.97 19.64
N GLY A 151 5.49 6.71 18.34
CA GLY A 151 5.63 7.70 17.28
C GLY A 151 7.06 7.93 16.77
N LYS A 152 8.03 7.11 17.18
CA LYS A 152 9.44 7.23 16.73
C LYS A 152 9.73 6.45 15.45
N THR A 153 8.87 5.51 15.09
CA THR A 153 9.01 4.67 13.90
C THR A 153 7.76 4.78 13.05
N LEU A 154 7.91 5.01 11.74
CA LEU A 154 6.82 4.97 10.76
C LEU A 154 7.06 3.76 9.86
N VAL A 155 6.11 2.84 9.83
CA VAL A 155 6.11 1.71 8.90
C VAL A 155 5.16 2.02 7.76
N ARG A 156 5.65 1.94 6.53
CA ARG A 156 4.89 2.11 5.29
C ARG A 156 4.78 0.77 4.58
N GLN A 157 3.57 0.38 4.20
CA GLN A 157 3.34 -0.77 3.32
C GLN A 157 2.57 -0.30 2.10
N ASP A 158 3.12 -0.54 0.92
CA ASP A 158 2.44 -0.28 -0.35
C ASP A 158 1.67 -1.52 -0.79
N HIS A 159 0.56 -1.29 -1.49
CA HIS A 159 -0.35 -2.34 -1.95
C HIS A 159 -0.73 -2.16 -3.40
N GLY A 160 -0.69 -3.23 -4.18
CA GLY A 160 -0.98 -3.23 -5.60
C GLY A 160 0.05 -4.06 -6.38
N PRO A 161 -0.15 -4.24 -7.70
CA PRO A 161 0.74 -5.03 -8.53
C PRO A 161 2.17 -4.46 -8.60
N ASP A 162 2.29 -3.13 -8.57
CA ASP A 162 3.57 -2.41 -8.65
C ASP A 162 4.10 -1.98 -7.28
N ALA A 163 3.56 -2.54 -6.20
CA ALA A 163 3.99 -2.20 -4.85
C ALA A 163 5.43 -2.66 -4.58
N LEU A 164 6.17 -1.87 -3.81
CA LEU A 164 7.48 -2.29 -3.31
C LEU A 164 7.35 -3.58 -2.48
N PRO A 165 8.33 -4.49 -2.58
CA PRO A 165 8.30 -5.73 -1.81
C PRO A 165 8.46 -5.43 -0.32
N GLY A 166 7.43 -5.79 0.46
CA GLY A 166 7.42 -5.67 1.91
C GLY A 166 7.36 -4.22 2.44
N PRO A 167 7.41 -4.06 3.77
CA PRO A 167 7.26 -2.76 4.40
C PRO A 167 8.58 -1.99 4.45
N LEU A 168 8.48 -0.67 4.26
CA LEU A 168 9.55 0.27 4.54
C LEU A 168 9.44 0.77 5.98
N THR A 169 10.55 0.72 6.72
CA THR A 169 10.60 1.19 8.12
C THR A 169 11.47 2.44 8.22
N TYR A 170 10.86 3.53 8.66
CA TYR A 170 11.54 4.81 8.83
C TYR A 170 11.69 5.18 10.30
N THR A 171 12.77 5.89 10.62
CA THR A 171 12.97 6.52 11.93
C THR A 171 12.61 8.00 11.84
N ARG A 172 11.93 8.54 12.86
CA ARG A 172 11.65 9.98 12.94
C ARG A 172 12.97 10.74 13.01
N CYS A 173 13.15 11.72 12.14
CA CYS A 173 14.30 12.61 12.23
C CYS A 173 14.19 13.52 13.46
N SER A 174 15.33 13.74 14.12
CA SER A 174 15.49 14.65 15.27
C SER A 174 15.35 16.11 14.86
#